data_AF-A0A832M886-F1
#
_entry.id   AF-A0A832M886-F1
#
_cell.length_a   1.000
_cell.length_b   1.000
_cell.length_c   1.000
_cell.angle_alpha   90.00
_cell.angle_beta   90.00
_cell.angle_gamma   90.00
#
_symmetry.space_group_name_H-M   'P 1'
#
loop_
_entity.id
_entity.type
_entity.pdbx_description
1 polymer ?
#
loop_
_entity_poly.entity_id
_entity_poly.type
_entity_poly.pdbx_seq_one_letter_code
_entity_poly.pdbx_strand_id
1 'polypeptide(L)'
;MAIAGIVLFGLGTFITLLNVYLSFLRYPIHHVRGGTREDYRWVSGVPLVGSLLLWLSIPLLPWVGLRWFAVAISLFDTGGIHWFAATMLWTGQFRSRRDL
;
A
#
# COMPACT_ATOMS: atom_id res chain seq x y z
N MET A 1 -14.81 21.38 -3.18
CA MET A 1 -14.16 20.48 -2.21
C MET A 1 -14.51 19.00 -2.41
N ALA A 2 -15.79 18.62 -2.52
CA ALA A 2 -16.19 17.21 -2.65
C ALA A 2 -15.60 16.50 -3.89
N ILE A 3 -15.53 17.17 -5.05
CA ILE A 3 -14.97 16.58 -6.28
C ILE A 3 -13.49 16.22 -6.10
N ALA A 4 -12.70 17.13 -5.55
CA ALA A 4 -11.28 16.87 -5.26
C ALA A 4 -11.10 15.70 -4.28
N GLY A 5 -11.96 15.62 -3.25
CA GLY A 5 -11.97 14.49 -2.32
C GLY A 5 -12.27 13.15 -3.01
N ILE A 6 -13.26 13.11 -3.90
CA ILE A 6 -13.60 11.90 -4.67
C ILE A 6 -12.47 11.50 -5.62
N VAL A 7 -11.84 12.46 -6.30
CA VAL A 7 -10.70 12.20 -7.19
C VAL A 7 -9.51 11.63 -6.41
N LEU A 8 -9.14 12.25 -5.28
CA LEU A 8 -8.07 11.77 -4.41
C LEU A 8 -8.38 10.37 -3.85
N PHE A 9 -9.62 10.16 -3.42
CA PHE A 9 -10.08 8.86 -2.92
C PHE A 9 -10.00 7.77 -4.00
N GLY A 10 -10.46 8.07 -5.22
CA GLY A 10 -10.41 7.13 -6.35
C GLY A 10 -8.99 6.78 -6.77
N LEU A 11 -8.12 7.79 -6.93
CA LEU A 11 -6.71 7.59 -7.27
C LEU A 11 -5.96 6.84 -6.16
N GLY A 12 -6.16 7.23 -4.90
CA GLY A 12 -5.56 6.58 -3.74
C GLY A 12 -5.96 5.11 -3.65
N THR A 13 -7.26 4.82 -3.79
CA THR A 13 -7.79 3.45 -3.82
C THR A 13 -7.18 2.64 -4.96
N PHE A 14 -7.15 3.20 -6.18
CA PHE A 14 -6.58 2.51 -7.34
C PHE A 14 -5.09 2.17 -7.14
N ILE A 15 -4.28 3.12 -6.67
CA ILE A 15 -2.85 2.92 -6.43
C ILE A 15 -2.62 1.90 -5.31
N THR A 16 -3.38 1.98 -4.22
CA THR A 16 -3.29 1.00 -3.11
C THR A 16 -3.65 -0.41 -3.58
N LEU A 17 -4.73 -0.58 -4.35
CA LEU A 17 -5.09 -1.88 -4.90
C LEU A 17 -4.04 -2.41 -5.90
N LEU A 18 -3.47 -1.53 -6.71
CA LEU A 18 -2.37 -1.89 -7.61
C LEU A 18 -1.14 -2.35 -6.82
N ASN A 19 -0.80 -1.68 -5.72
CA ASN A 19 0.30 -2.10 -4.83
C ASN A 19 0.04 -3.48 -4.22
N VAL A 20 -1.19 -3.75 -3.75
CA VAL A 20 -1.59 -5.07 -3.25
C VAL A 20 -1.49 -6.13 -4.36
N TYR A 21 -1.94 -5.81 -5.57
CA TYR A 21 -1.82 -6.70 -6.71
C TYR A 21 -0.35 -7.02 -7.02
N LEU A 22 0.51 -6.02 -7.15
CA LEU A 22 1.92 -6.22 -7.48
C LEU A 22 2.68 -6.99 -6.40
N SER A 23 2.36 -6.75 -5.13
CA SER A 23 3.09 -7.32 -3.99
C SER A 23 2.60 -8.72 -3.61
N PHE A 24 1.28 -8.97 -3.64
CA PHE A 24 0.69 -10.22 -3.14
C PHE A 24 0.08 -11.08 -4.22
N LEU A 25 -0.62 -10.49 -5.19
CA LEU A 25 -1.45 -11.28 -6.12
C LEU A 25 -0.70 -11.68 -7.39
N ARG A 26 0.27 -10.87 -7.82
CA ARG A 26 1.02 -11.09 -9.07
C ARG A 26 1.84 -12.37 -9.03
N TYR A 27 2.50 -12.67 -7.93
CA TYR A 27 3.31 -13.89 -7.80
C TYR A 27 2.47 -15.18 -7.80
N PRO A 28 1.40 -15.31 -6.99
CA PRO A 28 0.47 -16.43 -7.07
C PRO A 28 -0.14 -16.62 -8.46
N ILE A 29 -0.59 -15.53 -9.10
CA ILE A 29 -1.14 -15.60 -10.47
C ILE A 29 -0.09 -16.10 -11.46
N HIS A 30 1.15 -15.61 -11.36
CA HIS A 30 2.25 -16.06 -12.22
C HIS A 30 2.53 -17.56 -12.02
N HIS A 31 2.53 -18.02 -10.77
CA HIS A 31 2.78 -19.41 -10.43
C HIS A 31 1.65 -20.35 -10.92
N VAL A 32 0.38 -19.96 -10.73
CA VAL A 32 -0.79 -20.73 -11.21
C VAL A 32 -0.82 -20.81 -12.74
N ARG A 33 -0.26 -19.83 -13.44
CA ARG A 33 -0.09 -19.86 -14.91
C ARG A 33 1.10 -20.68 -15.39
N GLY A 34 1.78 -21.40 -14.50
CA GLY A 34 2.93 -22.26 -14.83
C GLY A 34 4.26 -21.53 -14.92
N GLY A 35 4.33 -20.27 -14.48
CA GLY A 35 5.57 -19.48 -14.50
C GLY A 35 6.55 -19.92 -13.40
N THR A 36 7.84 -19.97 -13.74
CA THR A 36 8.90 -20.34 -12.79
C THR A 36 9.38 -19.12 -11.99
N ARG A 37 10.15 -19.34 -10.91
CA ARG A 37 10.76 -18.25 -10.13
C ARG A 37 11.78 -17.45 -10.94
N GLU A 38 12.45 -18.09 -11.90
CA GLU A 38 13.50 -17.47 -12.72
C GLU A 38 12.91 -16.47 -13.72
N ASP A 39 11.69 -16.73 -14.19
CA ASP A 39 10.96 -15.83 -15.10
C ASP A 39 10.30 -14.65 -14.38
N TYR A 40 10.16 -14.73 -13.05
CA TYR A 40 9.46 -13.71 -12.29
C TYR A 40 10.34 -12.47 -12.06
N ARG A 41 10.10 -11.41 -12.84
CA ARG A 41 10.67 -10.08 -12.57
C ARG A 41 9.87 -9.37 -11.49
N TRP A 42 10.45 -9.23 -10.29
CA TRP A 42 9.89 -8.39 -9.23
C TRP A 42 9.77 -6.94 -9.71
N VAL A 43 8.57 -6.38 -9.61
CA VAL A 43 8.31 -4.96 -9.89
C VAL A 43 7.91 -4.35 -8.57
N SER A 44 8.74 -3.44 -8.05
CA SER A 44 8.41 -2.65 -6.88
C SER A 44 7.23 -1.74 -7.23
N GLY A 45 6.14 -1.81 -6.47
CA GLY A 45 5.15 -0.73 -6.46
C GLY A 45 5.77 0.58 -5.96
N VAL A 46 4.98 1.65 -5.94
CA VAL A 46 5.31 2.87 -5.20
C VAL A 46 4.56 2.81 -3.87
N PRO A 47 5.09 2.08 -2.86
CA PRO A 47 4.48 2.02 -1.54
C PRO A 47 4.34 3.46 -1.01
N LEU A 48 3.27 3.75 -0.26
CA LEU A 48 2.94 5.06 0.35
C LEU A 48 2.12 6.05 -0.47
N VAL A 49 2.24 6.08 -1.81
CA VAL A 49 1.50 7.10 -2.60
C VAL A 49 -0.01 6.90 -2.49
N GLY A 50 -0.47 5.65 -2.58
CA GLY A 50 -1.89 5.31 -2.46
C GLY A 50 -2.46 5.68 -1.09
N SER A 51 -1.82 5.25 -0.01
CA SER A 51 -2.24 5.60 1.35
C SER A 51 -2.19 7.11 1.63
N LEU A 52 -1.17 7.84 1.17
CA LEU A 52 -1.10 9.30 1.34
C LEU A 52 -2.27 10.02 0.66
N LEU A 53 -2.62 9.63 -0.57
CA LEU A 53 -3.79 10.18 -1.27
C LEU A 53 -5.10 9.87 -0.53
N LEU A 54 -5.24 8.67 0.03
CA LEU A 54 -6.39 8.29 0.85
C LEU A 54 -6.50 9.18 2.10
N TRP A 55 -5.41 9.39 2.83
CA TRP A 55 -5.40 10.27 4.01
C TRP A 55 -5.78 11.71 3.67
N LEU A 56 -5.27 12.26 2.56
CA LEU A 56 -5.61 13.60 2.07
C LEU A 56 -7.08 13.71 1.62
N SER A 57 -7.70 12.61 1.19
CA SER A 57 -9.10 12.59 0.76
C SER A 57 -10.09 12.69 1.92
N ILE A 58 -9.77 12.14 3.10
CA ILE A 58 -10.66 12.05 4.27
C ILE A 58 -11.35 13.37 4.64
N PRO A 59 -10.65 14.50 4.84
CA PRO A 59 -11.30 15.76 5.21
C PRO A 59 -12.18 16.34 4.10
N LEU A 60 -11.98 15.92 2.85
CA LEU A 60 -12.68 16.41 1.67
C LEU A 60 -13.88 15.53 1.28
N LEU A 61 -14.00 14.33 1.86
CA LEU A 61 -15.08 13.40 1.57
C LEU A 61 -16.39 13.82 2.28
N PRO A 62 -17.52 13.88 1.56
CA PRO A 62 -18.79 14.34 2.12
C PRO A 62 -19.47 13.31 3.03
N TRP A 63 -19.15 12.02 2.87
CA TRP A 63 -19.84 10.94 3.57
C TRP A 63 -18.93 10.24 4.57
N VAL A 64 -19.42 10.08 5.80
CA VAL A 64 -18.70 9.41 6.89
C VAL A 64 -18.32 7.97 6.52
N GLY A 65 -19.18 7.26 5.78
CA GLY A 65 -18.90 5.92 5.29
C GLY A 65 -17.68 5.87 4.37
N LEU A 66 -17.54 6.82 3.45
CA LEU A 66 -16.38 6.90 2.56
C LEU A 66 -15.09 7.22 3.32
N ARG A 67 -15.17 8.03 4.38
CA ARG A 67 -14.00 8.34 5.23
C ARG A 67 -13.48 7.08 5.93
N TRP A 68 -14.37 6.31 6.55
CA TRP A 68 -13.98 5.04 7.18
C TRP A 68 -13.50 4.01 6.17
N PHE A 69 -14.08 3.99 4.98
CA PHE A 69 -13.63 3.12 3.90
C PHE A 69 -12.23 3.51 3.40
N ALA A 70 -11.92 4.80 3.29
CA ALA A 70 -10.58 5.30 2.97
C ALA A 70 -9.55 4.88 4.03
N VAL A 71 -9.91 4.96 5.32
CA VAL A 71 -9.06 4.47 6.43
C VAL A 71 -8.83 2.97 6.29
N ALA A 72 -9.89 2.18 6.10
CA ALA A 72 -9.79 0.73 5.94
C ALA A 72 -8.85 0.35 4.78
N ILE A 73 -9.03 0.95 3.59
CA ILE A 73 -8.15 0.69 2.44
C ILE A 73 -6.71 1.10 2.73
N SER A 74 -6.49 2.23 3.41
CA SER A 74 -5.13 2.68 3.75
C SER A 74 -4.37 1.72 4.68
N LEU A 75 -5.09 0.95 5.51
CA LEU A 75 -4.53 -0.11 6.36
C LEU A 75 -4.19 -1.38 5.57
N PHE A 76 -4.88 -1.63 4.46
CA PHE A 76 -4.56 -2.71 3.53
C PHE A 76 -3.42 -2.36 2.57
N ASP A 77 -2.96 -1.11 2.54
CA ASP A 77 -1.78 -0.73 1.76
C ASP A 77 -0.55 -1.42 2.34
N THR A 78 -0.13 -2.50 1.68
CA THR A 78 1.03 -3.31 2.07
C THR A 78 2.38 -2.60 1.84
N GLY A 79 2.31 -1.41 1.25
CA GLY A 79 3.37 -0.41 1.19
C GLY A 79 3.19 0.74 2.18
N GLY A 80 2.19 0.69 3.06
CA GLY A 80 1.87 1.75 3.99
C GLY A 80 2.98 1.96 5.03
N ILE A 81 2.95 3.12 5.67
CA ILE A 81 3.99 3.53 6.64
C ILE A 81 4.15 2.52 7.78
N HIS A 82 3.09 1.77 8.11
CA HIS A 82 3.09 0.74 9.12
C HIS A 82 3.84 -0.53 8.68
N TRP A 83 3.72 -0.96 7.41
CA TRP A 83 4.54 -2.04 6.86
C TRP A 83 5.98 -1.61 6.63
N PHE A 84 6.21 -0.36 6.23
CA PHE A 84 7.55 0.21 6.16
C PHE A 84 8.22 0.25 7.55
N ALA A 85 7.51 0.71 8.58
CA ALA A 85 8.01 0.69 9.96
C ALA A 85 8.24 -0.74 10.46
N ALA A 86 7.32 -1.67 10.19
CA ALA A 86 7.46 -3.07 10.57
C ALA A 86 8.67 -3.74 9.90
N THR A 87 8.91 -3.49 8.61
CA THR A 87 10.09 -4.03 7.90
C THR A 87 11.38 -3.41 8.42
N MET A 88 11.42 -2.11 8.75
CA MET A 88 12.58 -1.46 9.39
C MET A 88 12.89 -2.04 10.78
N LEU A 89 11.87 -2.29 11.60
CA LEU A 89 12.03 -2.92 12.92
C LEU A 89 12.50 -4.38 12.78
N TRP A 90 11.94 -5.14 11.83
CA TRP A 90 12.30 -6.53 11.58
C TRP A 90 13.70 -6.71 11.01
N THR A 91 14.11 -5.85 10.07
CA THR A 91 15.42 -5.94 9.39
C THR A 91 16.59 -5.38 10.20
N GLY A 92 16.35 -4.86 11.40
CA GLY A 92 17.41 -4.80 12.42
C GLY A 92 18.32 -3.57 12.38
N GLN A 93 17.85 -2.39 11.98
CA GLN A 93 18.62 -1.16 12.23
C GLN A 93 18.80 -0.82 13.73
N PHE A 94 18.07 -1.47 14.64
CA PHE A 94 18.25 -1.34 16.09
C PHE A 94 19.15 -2.39 16.74
N ARG A 95 19.65 -3.39 16.00
CA ARG A 95 20.52 -4.43 16.58
C ARG A 95 22.00 -4.03 16.65
N SER A 96 22.39 -2.98 15.92
CA SER A 96 23.80 -2.53 15.83
C SER A 96 24.28 -1.58 16.93
N ARG A 97 23.46 -1.24 17.95
CA ARG A 97 23.84 -0.30 19.03
C ARG A 97 23.97 -0.92 20.43
N ARG A 98 23.88 -2.25 20.58
CA ARG A 98 24.06 -2.92 21.87
C ARG A 98 25.39 -3.66 22.04
N ASP A 99 26.24 -3.63 21.02
CA ASP A 99 27.52 -4.33 21.00
C ASP A 99 28.73 -3.37 20.88
N LEU A 100 28.59 -2.11 21.31
CA LEU A 100 29.69 -1.14 21.44
C LEU A 100 29.88 -0.74 22.91
#